data_AF-A0A846CHW4-F1
#
_entry.id   AF-A0A846CHW4-F1
#
_cell.length_a   1.000
_cell.length_b   1.000
_cell.length_c   1.000
_cell.angle_alpha   90.00
_cell.angle_beta   90.00
_cell.angle_gamma   90.00
#
_symmetry.space_group_name_H-M   'P 1'
#
loop_
_entity.id
_entity.type
_entity.pdbx_description
1 polymer ?
#
loop_
_entity_poly.entity_id
_entity_poly.type
_entity_poly.pdbx_seq_one_letter_code
_entity_poly.pdbx_strand_id
1 'polypeptide(L)' 'YIKSYSPYDNVEAKDYPNMLVTTGYWDSQVQYWEPAKWVALLRELKTDDNMLIMDCNMDVGHGGASGRFEIVIKAMGRVS' A
#
# COMPACT_ATOMS: atom_id res chain seq x y z
N TYR A 1 -0.49 -9.25 23.28
CA TYR A 1 -0.85 -7.82 23.21
C TYR A 1 -0.55 -7.24 21.83
N ILE A 2 0.71 -7.04 21.40
CA ILE A 2 1.02 -6.42 20.07
C ILE A 2 0.34 -7.16 18.89
N LYS A 3 0.34 -8.50 18.92
CA LYS A 3 -0.30 -9.32 17.88
C LYS A 3 -1.81 -9.08 17.73
N SER A 4 -2.53 -8.66 18.78
CA SER A 4 -3.99 -8.54 18.71
C SER A 4 -4.49 -7.34 17.90
N TYR A 5 -3.60 -6.42 17.51
CA TYR A 5 -3.95 -5.26 16.69
C TYR A 5 -3.01 -5.06 15.49
N SER A 6 -2.01 -5.92 15.31
CA SER A 6 -1.10 -5.88 14.16
C SER A 6 -1.90 -6.06 12.86
N PRO A 7 -1.84 -5.12 11.91
CA PRO A 7 -2.62 -5.22 10.67
C PRO A 7 -2.30 -6.46 9.84
N TYR A 8 -1.05 -6.91 9.88
CA TYR A 8 -0.61 -8.10 9.15
C TYR A 8 -1.11 -9.40 9.79
N ASP A 9 -1.04 -9.50 11.12
CA ASP A 9 -1.44 -10.72 11.84
C ASP A 9 -2.96 -10.92 11.94
N ASN A 10 -3.74 -9.88 11.65
CA ASN A 10 -5.20 -9.89 11.74
C ASN A 10 -5.88 -9.75 10.36
N VAL A 11 -5.18 -10.11 9.28
CA VAL A 11 -5.83 -10.32 7.98
C VAL A 11 -6.64 -11.62 8.06
N GLU A 12 -7.90 -11.56 7.64
CA GLU A 12 -8.85 -12.66 7.72
C GLU A 12 -9.70 -12.72 6.45
N ALA A 13 -10.39 -13.83 6.23
CA ALA A 13 -11.28 -13.97 5.08
C ALA A 13 -12.56 -13.16 5.30
N LYS A 14 -12.60 -11.96 4.73
CA LYS A 14 -13.75 -11.04 4.77
C LYS A 14 -13.68 -10.03 3.63
N ASP A 15 -14.73 -9.24 3.51
CA ASP A 15 -14.78 -8.12 2.59
C ASP A 15 -13.95 -6.94 3.12
N TYR A 16 -13.07 -6.42 2.27
CA TYR A 16 -12.26 -5.23 2.51
C TYR A 16 -12.70 -4.09 1.58
N PRO A 17 -12.60 -2.82 2.02
CA PRO A 17 -12.97 -1.69 1.18
C PRO A 17 -11.99 -1.51 -0.01
N ASN A 18 -12.37 -0.66 -0.97
CA ASN A 18 -11.44 -0.17 -1.98
C ASN A 18 -10.26 0.54 -1.30
N MET A 19 -9.03 0.14 -1.60
CA MET A 19 -7.82 0.61 -0.92
C MET A 19 -6.71 0.95 -1.91
N LEU A 20 -6.05 2.08 -1.65
CA LEU A 20 -4.78 2.47 -2.28
C LEU A 20 -3.69 2.44 -1.20
N VAL A 21 -2.68 1.60 -1.41
CA VAL A 21 -1.52 1.46 -0.52
C VAL A 21 -0.30 2.06 -1.20
N THR A 22 0.31 3.08 -0.60
CA THR A 22 1.49 3.76 -1.15
C THR A 22 2.71 3.51 -0.28
N THR A 23 3.88 3.30 -0.89
CA THR A 23 5.15 3.18 -0.18
C THR A 23 6.32 3.69 -1.02
N GLY A 24 7.46 3.98 -0.39
CA GLY A 24 8.71 4.33 -1.05
C GLY A 24 9.70 3.18 -0.96
N TYR A 25 10.36 2.83 -2.06
CA TYR A 25 11.35 1.75 -2.09
C TYR A 25 12.54 2.02 -1.15
N TRP A 26 12.92 3.29 -0.98
CA TRP A 26 14.03 3.71 -0.12
C TRP A 26 13.56 4.28 1.23
N ASP A 27 12.37 3.88 1.71
CA ASP A 27 11.84 4.35 2.99
C ASP A 27 12.67 3.80 4.16
N SER A 28 13.42 4.67 4.82
CA SER A 28 14.29 4.33 5.94
C SER A 28 13.53 4.13 7.26
N GLN A 29 12.27 4.56 7.36
CA GLN A 29 11.47 4.47 8.59
C GLN A 29 10.53 3.27 8.56
N VAL A 30 9.87 3.03 7.44
CA VAL A 30 8.94 1.91 7.23
C VAL A 30 9.27 1.25 5.91
N GLN A 31 9.81 0.05 5.99
CA GLN A 31 10.40 -0.59 4.83
C GLN A 31 9.32 -1.07 3.85
N TYR A 32 9.55 -0.89 2.54
CA TYR A 32 8.54 -1.15 1.50
C TYR A 32 7.97 -2.57 1.51
N TRP A 33 8.73 -3.54 2.04
CA TRP A 33 8.28 -4.93 2.09
C TRP A 33 7.16 -5.16 3.11
N GLU A 34 6.99 -4.30 4.11
CA GLU A 34 5.89 -4.40 5.06
C GLU A 34 4.53 -4.22 4.38
N PRO A 35 4.24 -3.09 3.69
CA PRO A 35 3.00 -2.94 2.95
C PRO A 35 2.91 -3.94 1.78
N ALA A 36 4.02 -4.34 1.14
CA ALA A 36 4.01 -5.35 0.08
C ALA A 36 3.47 -6.70 0.56
N LYS A 37 3.99 -7.19 1.70
CA LYS A 37 3.54 -8.46 2.30
C LYS A 37 2.08 -8.38 2.72
N TRP A 38 1.67 -7.25 3.32
CA TRP A 38 0.30 -7.05 3.74
C TRP A 38 -0.70 -7.03 2.58
N VAL A 39 -0.38 -6.31 1.49
CA VAL A 39 -1.20 -6.28 0.28
C VAL A 39 -1.30 -7.67 -0.36
N ALA A 40 -0.19 -8.44 -0.39
CA ALA A 40 -0.21 -9.80 -0.92
C ALA A 40 -1.18 -10.70 -0.11
N LEU A 41 -1.09 -10.66 1.22
CA LEU A 41 -1.96 -11.43 2.10
C LEU A 41 -3.43 -11.01 1.99
N LEU A 42 -3.71 -9.71 1.87
CA LEU A 42 -5.07 -9.20 1.62
C LEU A 42 -5.64 -9.72 0.30
N ARG A 43 -4.85 -9.73 -0.78
CA ARG A 43 -5.31 -10.24 -2.09
C ARG A 43 -5.59 -11.74 -2.06
N GLU A 44 -4.89 -12.49 -1.22
CA GLU A 44 -5.09 -13.93 -1.05
C GLU A 44 -6.36 -14.24 -0.24
N LEU A 45 -6.62 -13.47 0.82
CA LEU A 45 -7.67 -13.80 1.79
C LEU A 45 -9.00 -13.06 1.57
N LYS A 46 -8.99 -11.88 0.95
CA LYS A 46 -10.22 -11.10 0.78
C LYS A 46 -11.28 -11.87 -0.02
N THR A 47 -12.54 -11.68 0.34
CA THR A 47 -13.69 -12.38 -0.29
C THR A 47 -14.46 -11.51 -1.27
N ASP A 48 -14.17 -10.22 -1.31
CA ASP A 48 -14.80 -9.24 -2.18
C ASP A 48 -14.14 -9.13 -3.57
N ASP A 49 -14.69 -8.28 -4.43
CA ASP A 49 -14.13 -7.87 -5.73
C ASP A 49 -13.67 -6.39 -5.75
N ASN A 50 -13.51 -5.75 -4.59
CA ASN A 50 -13.08 -4.36 -4.47
C ASN A 50 -11.63 -4.17 -4.93
N MET A 51 -11.34 -2.94 -5.38
CA MET A 51 -10.02 -2.57 -5.89
C MET A 51 -9.00 -2.47 -4.75
N LEU A 52 -7.93 -3.24 -4.84
CA LEU A 52 -6.76 -3.15 -3.97
C LEU A 52 -5.51 -2.86 -4.78
N ILE A 53 -5.11 -1.58 -4.79
CA ILE A 53 -4.00 -1.06 -5.58
C ILE A 53 -2.83 -0.77 -4.66
N MET A 54 -1.63 -1.14 -5.09
CA MET A 54 -0.38 -0.76 -4.44
C MET A 54 0.46 0.06 -5.41
N ASP A 55 0.92 1.24 -4.97
CA ASP A 55 1.89 2.05 -5.68
C ASP A 55 3.18 2.16 -4.87
N CYS A 56 4.25 1.56 -5.38
CA CYS A 56 5.59 1.72 -4.84
C CYS A 56 6.31 2.78 -5.67
N ASN A 57 6.73 3.86 -5.04
CA ASN A 57 7.60 4.84 -5.67
C ASN A 57 9.05 4.36 -5.53
N MET A 58 9.67 4.02 -6.66
CA MET A 58 11.01 3.41 -6.71
C MET A 58 12.15 4.40 -6.45
N ASP A 59 11.86 5.71 -6.45
CA ASP A 59 12.87 6.77 -6.41
C ASP A 59 12.91 7.51 -5.07
N VAL A 60 11.98 7.22 -4.15
CA VAL A 60 11.77 8.02 -2.92
C VAL A 60 11.78 7.17 -1.65
N GLY A 61 12.08 7.83 -0.53
CA GLY A 61 11.97 7.25 0.82
C GLY A 61 10.72 7.73 1.59
N HIS A 62 10.82 7.83 2.91
CA HIS A 62 9.68 8.09 3.80
C HIS A 62 8.92 9.39 3.51
N GLY A 63 9.64 10.44 3.12
CA GLY A 63 9.06 11.75 2.83
C GLY A 63 8.30 11.82 1.50
N GLY A 64 8.24 10.73 0.74
CA GLY A 64 7.75 10.75 -0.64
C GLY A 64 8.63 11.60 -1.56
N ALA A 65 8.15 11.88 -2.76
CA ALA A 65 8.78 12.87 -3.61
C ALA A 65 8.59 14.26 -2.98
N SER A 66 9.65 15.05 -2.91
CA SER A 66 9.61 16.42 -2.36
C SER A 66 8.66 17.37 -3.13
N GLY A 67 8.09 16.93 -4.25
CA GLY A 67 7.15 17.67 -5.08
C GLY A 67 5.68 17.46 -4.68
N ARG A 68 5.08 18.51 -4.11
CA ARG A 68 3.64 18.65 -3.78
C ARG A 68 2.67 18.35 -4.95
N PHE A 69 3.18 18.22 -6.17
CA PHE A 69 2.41 18.00 -7.41
C PHE A 69 2.57 16.61 -8.05
N GLU A 70 3.55 15.80 -7.64
CA GLU A 70 3.81 14.51 -8.31
C GLU A 70 2.71 13.46 -8.05
N ILE A 71 2.10 13.49 -6.86
CA ILE A 71 0.98 12.60 -6.51
C ILE A 71 -0.23 12.87 -7.43
N VAL A 72 -0.50 14.14 -7.75
CA VAL A 72 -1.60 14.53 -8.65
C VAL A 72 -1.27 14.15 -10.09
N ILE A 73 -0.04 14.40 -10.54
CA ILE A 73 0.38 14.13 -11.92
C ILE A 73 0.42 12.62 -12.21
N LYS A 74 0.90 11.79 -11.28
CA LYS A 74 0.98 10.33 -11.48
C LYS A 74 -0.41 9.67 -11.47
N ALA A 75 -1.36 10.21 -10.70
CA ALA A 75 -2.75 9.76 -10.72
C ALA A 75 -3.47 10.09 -12.03
N MET A 76 -3.10 11.20 -12.69
CA MET A 76 -3.68 11.63 -13.98
C MET A 76 -2.98 11.02 -15.20
N GLY A 77 -1.72 10.58 -15.07
CA GLY A 77 -0.90 10.11 -16.20
C GLY A 77 -1.06 8.65 -16.63
N ARG A 78 -2.01 7.88 -16.08
CA ARG A 78 -2.27 6.47 -16.46
C ARG A 78 -3.59 6.26 -17.21
N VAL A 79 -4.12 7.31 -17.85
CA VAL A 79 -5.24 7.22 -18.78
C VAL A 79 -4.74 7.54 -20.19
N SER A 80 -4.03 6.59 -20.81
CA SER A 80 -3.77 6.53 -22.25
C SER A 80 -3.53 5.09 -22.67
#